data_AF-A0A1H7XBB5-F1
#
_entry.id   AF-A0A1H7XBB5-F1
#
_cell.length_a   1.000
_cell.length_b   1.000
_cell.length_c   1.000
_cell.angle_alpha   90.00
_cell.angle_beta   90.00
_cell.angle_gamma   90.00
#
_symmetry.space_group_name_H-M   'P 1'
#
loop_
_entity.id
_entity.type
_entity.pdbx_description
1 polymer ?
#
loop_
_entity_poly.entity_id
_entity_poly.type
_entity_poly.pdbx_seq_one_letter_code
_entity_poly.pdbx_strand_id
1 'polypeptide(L)'
;MYIEQYLNEEQDPKVVEKLVGKLKDMLTSGEAITYIAVQKKPAVTLFPDCLVITNKRIFLCEATKLGLTTNFEIFTWQDIKDVSFKEEFFGAKFTVIPQSGENLTVEYIPKVQARKLYQLASEALEKKQEELRLRDLELKKASTPPVMLKPLHDERHIDERPLKPEEEPILKPSSEPEDEVTVKLKKLKILFEKQLITQSEYENKKNEILSQL
;
A
#
# COMPACT_ATOMS: atom_id res chain seq x y z
N MET A 1 12.14 24.22 -24.67
CA MET A 1 11.44 23.52 -23.56
C MET A 1 12.51 22.87 -22.70
N TYR A 2 12.49 23.03 -21.38
CA TYR A 2 13.55 22.48 -20.52
C TYR A 2 13.33 20.97 -20.31
N ILE A 3 13.99 20.16 -21.14
CA ILE A 3 14.00 18.70 -21.00
C ILE A 3 15.17 18.19 -20.15
N GLU A 4 16.10 19.08 -19.78
CA GLU A 4 17.36 18.77 -19.11
C GLU A 4 17.16 17.93 -17.83
N GLN A 5 16.09 18.21 -17.08
CA GLN A 5 15.72 17.47 -15.88
C GLN A 5 15.40 15.98 -16.11
N TYR A 6 15.16 15.56 -17.36
CA TYR A 6 14.82 14.18 -17.74
C TYR A 6 15.98 13.45 -18.45
N LEU A 7 17.19 14.01 -18.51
CA LEU A 7 18.33 13.48 -19.27
C LEU A 7 19.47 12.97 -18.37
N ASN A 8 19.16 12.51 -17.15
CA ASN A 8 20.17 12.21 -16.14
C ASN A 8 20.86 10.84 -16.32
N GLU A 9 20.28 9.94 -17.11
CA GLU A 9 20.69 8.54 -17.24
C GLU A 9 20.85 8.11 -18.71
N GLU A 10 21.40 9.00 -19.53
CA GLU A 10 21.67 8.78 -20.97
C GLU A 10 20.40 8.53 -21.81
N GLN A 11 19.27 9.12 -21.43
CA GLN A 11 18.09 9.18 -22.29
C GLN A 11 18.43 9.93 -23.59
N ASP A 12 17.88 9.48 -24.72
CA ASP A 12 18.03 10.20 -25.99
C ASP A 12 17.23 11.52 -25.94
N PRO A 13 17.90 12.69 -26.07
CA PRO A 13 17.23 13.98 -25.98
C PRO A 13 16.11 14.19 -27.00
N LYS A 14 16.26 13.69 -28.23
CA LYS A 14 15.27 13.85 -29.30
C LYS A 14 14.01 13.05 -29.01
N VAL A 15 14.19 11.85 -28.46
CA VAL A 15 13.07 10.98 -28.06
C VAL A 15 12.32 11.62 -26.90
N VAL A 16 13.03 12.08 -25.88
CA VAL A 16 12.45 12.76 -24.71
C VAL A 16 11.71 14.02 -25.11
N GLU A 17 12.28 14.87 -25.97
CA GLU A 17 11.63 16.10 -26.42
C GLU A 17 10.29 15.83 -27.12
N LYS A 18 10.29 14.89 -28.07
CA LYS A 18 9.08 14.50 -28.81
C LYS A 18 8.04 13.88 -27.87
N LEU A 19 8.48 13.06 -26.92
CA LEU A 19 7.60 12.40 -25.96
C LEU A 19 6.96 13.39 -25.00
N VAL A 20 7.75 14.28 -24.39
CA VAL A 20 7.24 15.33 -23.48
C VAL A 20 6.27 16.25 -24.20
N GLY A 21 6.54 16.57 -25.48
CA GLY A 21 5.61 17.32 -26.31
C GLY A 21 4.22 16.66 -26.40
N LYS A 22 4.17 15.35 -26.67
CA LYS A 22 2.91 14.59 -26.71
C LYS A 22 2.24 14.47 -25.35
N LEU A 23 3.02 14.15 -24.31
CA LEU A 23 2.48 13.91 -22.98
C LEU A 23 1.88 15.16 -22.35
N LYS A 24 2.44 16.35 -22.64
CA LYS A 24 1.94 17.62 -22.11
C LYS A 24 0.44 17.82 -22.36
N ASP A 25 -0.04 17.44 -23.55
CA ASP A 25 -1.45 17.56 -23.92
C ASP A 25 -2.34 16.51 -23.23
N MET A 26 -1.73 15.47 -22.66
CA MET A 26 -2.39 14.37 -21.96
C MET A 26 -2.40 14.55 -20.44
N LEU A 27 -1.52 15.38 -19.87
CA LEU A 27 -1.42 15.61 -18.42
C LEU A 27 -2.64 16.36 -17.88
N THR A 28 -3.14 15.91 -16.74
CA THR A 28 -4.23 16.56 -16.01
C THR A 28 -3.72 17.69 -15.09
N SER A 29 -4.62 18.52 -14.58
CA SER A 29 -4.24 19.60 -13.64
C SER A 29 -3.49 19.07 -12.42
N GLY A 30 -2.35 19.68 -12.08
CA GLY A 30 -1.45 19.24 -11.00
C GLY A 30 -0.70 17.93 -11.27
N GLU A 31 -0.75 17.41 -12.49
CA GLU A 31 0.04 16.25 -12.91
C GLU A 31 1.38 16.70 -13.49
N ALA A 32 2.46 16.05 -13.06
CA ALA A 32 3.81 16.35 -13.48
C ALA A 32 4.57 15.04 -13.78
N ILE A 33 5.37 15.07 -14.85
CA ILE A 33 6.30 14.01 -15.18
C ILE A 33 7.44 14.05 -14.16
N THR A 34 7.66 12.93 -13.48
CA THR A 34 8.74 12.79 -12.50
C THR A 34 9.94 12.08 -13.10
N TYR A 35 9.72 11.17 -14.05
CA TYR A 35 10.80 10.41 -14.67
C TYR A 35 10.43 9.84 -16.03
N ILE A 36 11.44 9.75 -16.92
CA ILE A 36 11.33 9.14 -18.26
C ILE A 36 12.47 8.14 -18.41
N ALA A 37 12.12 6.90 -18.74
CA ALA A 37 13.06 5.90 -19.23
C ALA A 37 12.88 5.70 -20.74
N VAL A 38 13.99 5.52 -21.43
CA VAL A 38 14.07 5.33 -22.88
C VAL A 38 14.74 3.98 -23.15
N GLN A 39 14.05 3.09 -23.85
CA GLN A 39 14.57 1.78 -24.23
C GLN A 39 15.81 1.91 -25.13
N LYS A 40 16.81 1.04 -24.92
CA LYS A 40 18.01 0.94 -25.77
C LYS A 40 18.15 -0.48 -26.29
N LYS A 41 17.53 -0.74 -27.44
CA LYS A 41 17.72 -2.00 -28.19
C LYS A 41 19.05 -1.94 -28.96
N PRO A 42 19.74 -3.08 -29.14
CA PRO A 42 20.97 -3.15 -29.95
C PRO A 42 20.75 -2.96 -31.46
N ALA A 43 19.50 -2.92 -31.93
CA ALA A 43 19.12 -2.67 -33.32
C ALA A 43 18.78 -1.19 -33.58
N VAL A 44 18.86 -0.76 -34.84
CA VAL A 44 18.56 0.62 -35.25
C VAL A 44 17.04 0.83 -35.32
N THR A 45 16.44 1.23 -34.19
CA THR A 45 15.04 1.68 -34.13
C THR A 45 15.02 3.21 -34.07
N LEU A 46 14.31 3.87 -34.99
CA LEU A 46 14.24 5.34 -35.03
C LEU A 46 13.59 5.95 -33.78
N PHE A 47 12.63 5.26 -33.18
CA PHE A 47 11.98 5.66 -31.94
C PHE A 47 11.82 4.44 -31.03
N PRO A 48 12.52 4.39 -29.90
CA PRO A 48 12.42 3.29 -28.96
C PRO A 48 11.16 3.41 -28.08
N ASP A 49 10.80 2.31 -27.42
CA ASP A 49 9.73 2.31 -26.41
C ASP A 49 10.17 3.14 -25.19
N CYS A 50 9.22 3.78 -24.53
CA CYS A 50 9.50 4.62 -23.36
C CYS A 50 8.58 4.28 -22.19
N LEU A 51 9.08 4.43 -20.97
CA LEU A 51 8.30 4.35 -19.73
C LEU A 51 8.31 5.71 -19.05
N VAL A 52 7.15 6.23 -18.68
CA VAL A 52 7.03 7.53 -18.03
C VAL A 52 6.28 7.41 -16.72
N ILE A 53 6.89 7.95 -15.66
CA ILE A 53 6.29 8.05 -14.34
C ILE A 53 5.83 9.50 -14.14
N THR A 54 4.62 9.64 -13.63
CA THR A 54 4.09 10.91 -13.13
C THR A 54 3.69 10.76 -11.67
N ASN A 55 3.35 11.87 -11.02
CA ASN A 55 2.76 11.84 -9.68
C ASN A 55 1.35 11.20 -9.62
N LYS A 56 0.71 10.83 -10.74
CA LYS A 56 -0.65 10.24 -10.76
C LYS A 56 -0.77 8.87 -11.44
N ARG A 57 0.11 8.56 -12.39
CA ARG A 57 0.03 7.38 -13.25
C ARG A 57 1.36 7.05 -13.92
N ILE A 58 1.44 5.84 -14.47
CA ILE A 58 2.51 5.39 -15.35
C ILE A 58 2.02 5.28 -16.79
N PHE A 59 2.90 5.58 -17.74
CA PHE A 59 2.67 5.43 -19.18
C PHE A 59 3.69 4.45 -19.76
N LEU A 60 3.21 3.46 -20.49
CA LEU A 60 4.01 2.63 -21.39
C LEU A 60 3.77 3.16 -22.80
N CYS A 61 4.82 3.69 -23.42
CA CYS A 61 4.76 4.33 -24.72
C CYS A 61 5.44 3.42 -25.73
N GLU A 62 4.65 2.73 -26.53
CA GLU A 62 5.16 1.81 -27.56
C GLU A 62 5.23 2.50 -28.91
N ALA A 63 6.40 2.46 -29.54
CA ALA A 63 6.60 3.04 -30.85
C ALA A 63 6.23 2.01 -31.94
N THR A 64 5.15 2.26 -32.68
CA THR A 64 4.72 1.41 -33.80
C THR A 64 4.97 2.10 -35.14
N LYS A 65 5.02 1.29 -36.22
CA LYS A 65 5.24 1.76 -37.60
C LYS A 65 6.46 2.70 -37.73
N LEU A 66 7.62 2.25 -37.25
CA LEU A 66 8.88 3.02 -37.27
C LEU A 66 8.82 4.37 -36.51
N GLY A 67 7.95 4.48 -35.50
CA GLY A 67 7.83 5.68 -34.65
C GLY A 67 6.94 6.78 -35.21
N LEU A 68 6.16 6.47 -36.24
CA LEU A 68 5.09 7.34 -36.75
C LEU A 68 3.87 7.31 -35.84
N THR A 69 3.57 6.15 -35.26
CA THR A 69 2.46 5.96 -34.33
C THR A 69 3.01 5.61 -32.95
N THR A 70 2.41 6.15 -31.91
CA THR A 70 2.75 5.83 -30.52
C THR A 70 1.50 5.33 -29.85
N ASN A 71 1.52 4.09 -29.37
CA ASN A 71 0.48 3.56 -28.52
C ASN A 71 0.82 3.91 -27.08
N PHE A 72 -0.19 4.33 -26.31
CA PHE A 72 -0.03 4.68 -24.91
C PHE A 72 -0.88 3.74 -24.08
N GLU A 73 -0.23 2.91 -23.27
CA GLU A 73 -0.89 2.16 -22.21
C GLU A 73 -0.71 2.89 -20.90
N ILE A 74 -1.83 3.18 -20.23
CA ILE A 74 -1.86 4.16 -19.15
C ILE A 74 -2.54 3.52 -17.94
N PHE A 75 -1.82 3.45 -16.83
CA PHE A 75 -2.34 2.90 -15.58
C PHE A 75 -2.25 3.95 -14.48
N THR A 76 -3.37 4.25 -13.83
CA THR A 76 -3.32 5.04 -12.60
C THR A 76 -2.68 4.21 -11.50
N TRP A 77 -2.11 4.86 -10.49
CA TRP A 77 -1.52 4.13 -9.35
C TRP A 77 -2.53 3.25 -8.60
N GLN A 78 -3.84 3.50 -8.76
CA GLN A 78 -4.91 2.66 -8.19
C GLN A 78 -5.14 1.38 -8.99
N ASP A 79 -4.89 1.41 -10.30
CA ASP A 79 -5.12 0.28 -11.21
C ASP A 79 -3.93 -0.68 -11.25
N ILE A 80 -2.86 -0.38 -10.50
CA ILE A 80 -1.65 -1.19 -10.42
C ILE A 80 -1.68 -1.95 -9.10
N LYS A 81 -1.43 -3.26 -9.18
CA LYS A 81 -1.25 -4.12 -8.02
C LYS A 81 0.19 -4.08 -7.53
N ASP A 82 1.13 -4.20 -8.46
CA ASP A 82 2.56 -4.20 -8.15
C ASP A 82 3.39 -3.86 -9.40
N VAL A 83 4.68 -3.59 -9.20
CA VAL A 83 5.67 -3.47 -10.28
C VAL A 83 6.84 -4.40 -9.99
N SER A 84 7.44 -4.95 -11.04
CA SER A 84 8.65 -5.77 -10.90
C SER A 84 9.65 -5.41 -11.97
N PHE A 85 10.92 -5.68 -11.70
CA PHE A 85 11.95 -5.58 -12.72
C PHE A 85 12.96 -6.71 -12.58
N LYS A 86 13.60 -7.08 -13.69
CA LYS A 86 14.63 -8.10 -13.75
C LYS A 86 15.77 -7.62 -14.63
N GLU A 87 16.99 -7.63 -14.09
CA GLU A 87 18.17 -7.35 -14.90
C GLU A 87 18.55 -8.57 -15.75
N GLU A 88 18.86 -8.32 -17.01
CA GLU A 88 19.32 -9.32 -17.96
C GLU A 88 20.68 -8.91 -18.55
N PHE A 89 21.20 -9.70 -19.49
CA PHE A 89 22.46 -9.38 -20.15
C PHE A 89 22.33 -8.10 -21.01
N PHE A 90 21.25 -7.99 -21.79
CA PHE A 90 20.96 -6.85 -22.66
C PHE A 90 19.96 -5.87 -22.04
N GLY A 91 20.32 -5.29 -20.89
CA GLY A 91 19.50 -4.32 -20.17
C GLY A 91 18.66 -4.96 -19.08
N ALA A 92 17.44 -4.48 -18.90
CA ALA A 92 16.50 -4.97 -17.91
C ALA A 92 15.07 -5.02 -18.48
N LYS A 93 14.26 -5.86 -17.86
CA LYS A 93 12.81 -5.95 -18.07
C LYS A 93 12.13 -5.22 -16.93
N PHE A 94 11.17 -4.37 -17.26
CA PHE A 94 10.29 -3.73 -16.30
C PHE A 94 8.86 -4.18 -16.59
N THR A 95 8.16 -4.64 -15.55
CA THR A 95 6.83 -5.23 -15.66
C THR A 95 5.85 -4.49 -14.75
N VAL A 96 4.74 -4.03 -15.33
CA VAL A 96 3.59 -3.48 -14.61
C VAL A 96 2.56 -4.58 -14.44
N ILE A 97 2.12 -4.79 -13.19
CA ILE A 97 1.14 -5.80 -12.83
C ILE A 97 -0.15 -5.06 -12.47
N PRO A 98 -1.14 -4.99 -13.37
CA PRO A 98 -2.39 -4.32 -13.08
C PRO A 98 -3.25 -5.10 -12.06
N GLN A 99 -4.24 -4.44 -11.47
CA GLN A 99 -5.23 -5.07 -10.59
C GLN A 99 -6.07 -6.12 -11.34
N SER A 100 -6.28 -5.91 -12.64
CA SER A 100 -6.99 -6.82 -13.54
C SER A 100 -6.40 -6.74 -14.95
N GLY A 101 -6.39 -7.85 -15.67
CA GLY A 101 -5.83 -7.95 -17.02
C GLY A 101 -4.46 -8.63 -17.06
N GLU A 102 -3.76 -8.45 -18.17
CA GLU A 102 -2.45 -9.06 -18.41
C GLU A 102 -1.32 -8.18 -17.87
N ASN A 103 -0.19 -8.81 -17.52
CA ASN A 103 1.01 -8.09 -17.11
C ASN A 103 1.70 -7.50 -18.34
N LEU A 104 2.13 -6.25 -18.22
CA LEU A 104 2.79 -5.55 -19.31
C LEU A 104 4.27 -5.44 -19.05
N THR A 105 5.09 -5.84 -20.01
CA THR A 105 6.54 -5.89 -19.86
C THR A 105 7.22 -5.10 -20.97
N VAL A 106 8.09 -4.18 -20.56
CA VAL A 106 9.00 -3.48 -21.47
C VAL A 106 10.41 -3.99 -21.25
N GLU A 107 11.00 -4.55 -22.31
CA GLU A 107 12.35 -5.11 -22.31
C GLU A 107 13.39 -4.09 -22.81
N TYR A 108 14.68 -4.41 -22.64
CA TYR A 108 15.82 -3.58 -23.10
C TYR A 108 15.87 -2.17 -22.50
N ILE A 109 15.39 -2.02 -21.26
CA ILE A 109 15.56 -0.78 -20.50
C ILE A 109 17.00 -0.72 -19.95
N PRO A 110 17.72 0.41 -20.08
CA PRO A 110 19.03 0.55 -19.45
C PRO A 110 18.94 0.29 -17.94
N LYS A 111 19.85 -0.52 -17.39
CA LYS A 111 19.75 -1.03 -16.00
C LYS A 111 19.62 0.08 -14.95
N VAL A 112 20.36 1.18 -15.13
CA VAL A 112 20.28 2.36 -14.26
C VAL A 112 18.87 2.94 -14.28
N GLN A 113 18.29 3.09 -15.48
CA GLN A 113 16.94 3.60 -15.64
C GLN A 113 15.87 2.65 -15.08
N ALA A 114 16.05 1.33 -15.23
CA ALA A 114 15.15 0.33 -14.69
C ALA A 114 15.10 0.35 -13.15
N ARG A 115 16.25 0.46 -12.48
CA ARG A 115 16.30 0.62 -11.02
C ARG A 115 15.61 1.90 -10.56
N LYS A 116 15.78 3.00 -11.30
CA LYS A 116 15.14 4.27 -10.97
C LYS A 116 13.62 4.24 -11.17
N LEU A 117 13.15 3.61 -12.25
CA LEU A 117 11.73 3.33 -12.48
C LEU A 117 11.14 2.54 -11.31
N TYR A 118 11.80 1.45 -10.92
CA TYR A 118 11.33 0.62 -9.81
C TYR A 118 11.23 1.42 -8.52
N GLN A 119 12.29 2.16 -8.15
CA GLN A 119 12.28 3.01 -6.96
C GLN A 119 11.08 3.97 -6.94
N LEU A 120 10.87 4.74 -8.02
CA LEU A 120 9.83 5.76 -8.08
C LEU A 120 8.42 5.17 -8.18
N ALA A 121 8.26 4.06 -8.89
CA ALA A 121 6.97 3.38 -9.00
C ALA A 121 6.56 2.74 -7.67
N SER A 122 7.49 2.06 -6.98
CA SER A 122 7.24 1.51 -5.65
C SER A 122 6.87 2.60 -4.65
N GLU A 123 7.60 3.72 -4.62
CA GLU A 123 7.28 4.88 -3.77
C GLU A 123 5.87 5.43 -4.06
N ALA A 124 5.49 5.54 -5.33
CA ALA A 124 4.16 6.00 -5.72
C ALA A 124 3.04 5.04 -5.28
N LEU A 125 3.27 3.73 -5.37
CA LEU A 125 2.33 2.70 -4.90
C LEU A 125 2.19 2.69 -3.38
N GLU A 126 3.30 2.77 -2.65
CA GLU A 126 3.30 2.86 -1.18
C GLU A 126 2.53 4.10 -0.70
N LYS A 127 2.81 5.25 -1.29
CA LYS A 127 2.09 6.49 -0.99
C LYS A 127 0.59 6.35 -1.26
N LYS A 128 0.21 5.71 -2.37
CA LYS A 128 -1.20 5.49 -2.71
C LYS A 128 -1.90 4.57 -1.71
N GLN A 129 -1.21 3.52 -1.27
CA GLN A 129 -1.73 2.58 -0.28
C GLN A 129 -1.93 3.26 1.08
N GLU A 130 -0.99 4.10 1.51
CA GLU A 130 -1.12 4.86 2.75
C GLU A 130 -2.28 5.88 2.69
N GLU A 131 -2.44 6.59 1.57
CA GLU A 131 -3.60 7.48 1.36
C GLU A 131 -4.94 6.75 1.50
N LEU A 132 -5.05 5.53 0.95
CA LEU A 132 -6.26 4.70 1.08
C LEU A 132 -6.48 4.27 2.52
N ARG A 133 -5.42 3.82 3.21
CA ARG A 133 -5.48 3.42 4.63
C ARG A 133 -5.97 4.57 5.51
N LEU A 134 -5.46 5.78 5.29
CA LEU A 134 -5.86 6.97 6.05
C LEU A 134 -7.32 7.34 5.79
N ARG A 135 -7.77 7.29 4.53
CA ARG A 135 -9.16 7.54 4.16
C ARG A 135 -10.12 6.55 4.82
N ASP A 136 -9.76 5.27 4.87
CA ASP A 136 -10.58 4.24 5.51
C ASP A 136 -10.70 4.46 7.02
N LEU A 137 -9.62 4.91 7.67
CA LEU A 137 -9.65 5.27 9.09
C LEU A 137 -10.54 6.48 9.37
N GLU A 138 -10.50 7.49 8.50
CA GLU A 138 -11.34 8.68 8.61
C GLU A 138 -12.83 8.35 8.43
N LEU A 139 -13.16 7.54 7.43
CA LEU A 139 -14.53 7.05 7.21
C LEU A 139 -15.06 6.22 8.39
N LYS A 140 -14.23 5.36 8.98
CA LYS A 140 -14.60 4.60 10.19
C LYS A 140 -14.85 5.51 11.39
N LYS A 141 -13.99 6.52 11.61
CA LYS A 141 -14.19 7.53 12.67
C LYS A 141 -15.50 8.29 12.47
N ALA A 142 -15.79 8.75 11.26
CA ALA A 142 -17.02 9.47 10.95
C ALA A 142 -18.29 8.60 11.07
N SER A 143 -18.16 7.29 10.87
CA SER A 143 -19.27 6.33 10.97
C SER A 143 -19.57 5.87 12.40
N THR A 144 -18.76 6.27 13.40
CA THR A 144 -18.99 5.89 14.80
C THR A 144 -19.93 6.91 15.44
N PRO A 145 -21.14 6.54 15.88
CA PRO A 145 -22.05 7.48 16.54
C PRO A 145 -21.44 7.99 17.86
N PRO A 146 -21.74 9.24 18.27
CA PRO A 146 -21.20 9.82 19.49
C PRO A 146 -21.58 8.94 20.68
N VAL A 147 -20.57 8.43 21.38
CA VAL A 147 -20.76 7.75 22.66
C VAL A 147 -21.20 8.82 23.66
N MET A 148 -22.50 8.83 23.95
CA MET A 148 -23.08 9.63 25.03
C MET A 148 -22.53 9.10 26.36
N LEU A 149 -21.44 9.69 26.84
CA LEU A 149 -20.94 9.45 28.19
C LEU A 149 -22.04 9.91 29.15
N LYS A 150 -22.78 8.97 29.74
CA LYS A 150 -23.66 9.28 30.87
C LYS A 150 -22.78 9.89 31.96
N PRO A 151 -23.09 11.10 32.47
CA PRO A 151 -22.39 11.64 33.62
C PRO A 151 -22.52 10.65 34.78
N LEU A 152 -21.38 10.18 35.29
CA LEU A 152 -21.31 9.55 36.60
C LEU A 152 -21.73 10.62 37.60
N HIS A 153 -22.96 10.53 38.12
CA HIS A 153 -23.40 11.35 39.24
C HIS A 153 -22.55 10.99 40.45
N ASP A 154 -21.66 11.90 40.82
CA ASP A 154 -20.98 11.97 42.10
C ASP A 154 -21.99 12.52 43.11
N GLU A 155 -22.84 11.67 43.67
CA GLU A 155 -23.64 12.02 44.86
C GLU A 155 -23.01 11.41 46.10
N ARG A 156 -22.08 12.18 46.66
CA ARG A 156 -21.67 12.12 48.05
C ARG A 156 -22.88 12.42 48.94
N HIS A 157 -23.52 11.39 49.48
CA HIS A 157 -24.35 11.51 50.67
C HIS A 157 -23.75 10.65 51.79
N ILE A 158 -23.12 11.35 52.73
CA ILE A 158 -22.70 10.84 54.03
C ILE A 158 -23.93 10.91 54.93
N ASP A 159 -24.42 9.76 55.39
CA ASP A 159 -25.25 9.66 56.59
C ASP A 159 -24.73 8.51 57.47
N GLU A 160 -24.53 8.83 58.74
CA GLU A 160 -23.75 8.05 59.71
C GLU A 160 -24.58 6.98 60.47
N ARG A 161 -23.90 5.86 60.81
CA ARG A 161 -24.09 4.87 61.92
C ARG A 161 -24.97 3.61 61.68
N PRO A 162 -24.73 2.48 62.40
CA PRO A 162 -23.58 2.09 63.25
C PRO A 162 -22.90 0.75 62.86
N LEU A 163 -21.64 0.60 63.25
CA LEU A 163 -20.80 -0.61 63.09
C LEU A 163 -21.37 -1.84 63.83
N LYS A 164 -21.57 -2.94 63.10
CA LYS A 164 -21.50 -4.32 63.62
C LYS A 164 -20.79 -5.24 62.61
N PRO A 165 -20.07 -6.27 63.08
CA PRO A 165 -18.99 -6.95 62.37
C PRO A 165 -19.48 -8.10 61.49
N GLU A 166 -18.68 -8.43 60.47
CA GLU A 166 -18.59 -9.68 59.71
C GLU A 166 -19.79 -10.65 59.79
N GLU A 167 -20.52 -10.76 58.67
CA GLU A 167 -21.12 -12.03 58.29
C GLU A 167 -21.04 -12.17 56.76
N GLU A 168 -20.19 -13.10 56.34
CA GLU A 168 -20.03 -13.57 54.97
C GLU A 168 -21.37 -14.06 54.39
N PRO A 169 -21.69 -13.80 53.11
CA PRO A 169 -22.64 -14.64 52.41
C PRO A 169 -21.90 -15.88 51.87
N ILE A 170 -21.92 -16.94 52.69
CA ILE A 170 -21.58 -18.30 52.29
C ILE A 170 -22.64 -18.82 51.30
N LEU A 171 -22.23 -18.86 50.03
CA LEU A 171 -22.23 -20.00 49.10
C LEU A 171 -23.46 -20.91 49.03
N LYS A 172 -23.95 -21.13 47.80
CA LYS A 172 -24.13 -22.49 47.25
C LYS A 172 -23.76 -22.58 45.75
N PRO A 173 -23.30 -23.76 45.30
CA PRO A 173 -22.16 -23.88 44.40
C PRO A 173 -22.48 -24.63 43.09
N SER A 174 -21.79 -24.27 42.00
CA SER A 174 -21.47 -25.24 40.95
C SER A 174 -19.98 -25.12 40.64
N SER A 175 -19.28 -26.17 41.05
CA SER A 175 -17.88 -26.48 40.77
C SER A 175 -17.60 -26.59 39.28
N GLU A 176 -16.56 -25.93 38.81
CA GLU A 176 -15.48 -26.51 37.99
C GLU A 176 -14.31 -25.51 37.99
N PRO A 177 -13.04 -25.98 38.03
CA PRO A 177 -11.90 -25.09 37.96
C PRO A 177 -11.91 -24.43 36.58
N GLU A 178 -12.10 -23.12 36.47
CA GLU A 178 -11.77 -22.46 35.20
C GLU A 178 -10.26 -22.65 34.99
N ASP A 179 -9.90 -23.65 34.18
CA ASP A 179 -8.52 -24.02 33.89
C ASP A 179 -7.74 -22.76 33.52
N GLU A 180 -6.50 -22.63 33.97
CA GLU A 180 -5.62 -21.51 33.59
C GLU A 180 -5.61 -21.29 32.06
N VAL A 181 -5.83 -22.37 31.31
CA VAL A 181 -6.01 -22.42 29.86
C VAL A 181 -7.16 -21.53 29.39
N THR A 182 -8.33 -21.58 30.04
CA THR A 182 -9.50 -20.74 29.68
C THR A 182 -9.25 -19.26 29.95
N VAL A 183 -8.54 -18.93 31.03
CA VAL A 183 -8.14 -17.54 31.35
C VAL A 183 -7.10 -17.04 30.35
N LYS A 184 -6.13 -17.87 29.95
CA LYS A 184 -5.13 -17.56 28.92
C LYS A 184 -5.78 -17.35 27.55
N LEU A 185 -6.78 -18.15 27.18
CA LEU A 185 -7.57 -17.97 25.95
C LEU A 185 -8.38 -16.66 25.95
N LYS A 186 -9.02 -16.31 27.08
CA LYS A 186 -9.72 -15.02 27.25
C LYS A 186 -8.75 -13.84 27.04
N LYS A 187 -7.55 -13.88 27.63
CA LYS A 187 -6.51 -12.84 27.44
C LYS A 187 -5.98 -12.77 26.00
N LEU A 188 -5.71 -13.92 25.37
CA LEU A 188 -5.22 -13.99 23.99
C LEU A 188 -6.23 -13.37 23.00
N LYS A 189 -7.53 -13.62 23.23
CA LYS A 189 -8.62 -13.01 22.45
C LYS A 189 -8.63 -11.49 22.57
N ILE A 190 -8.46 -10.95 23.78
CA ILE A 190 -8.39 -9.50 24.01
C ILE A 190 -7.18 -8.87 23.29
N LEU A 191 -6.02 -9.54 23.27
CA LEU A 191 -4.83 -9.04 22.57
C LEU A 191 -5.03 -8.97 21.06
N PHE A 192 -5.72 -9.96 20.48
CA PHE A 192 -6.06 -9.97 19.06
C PHE A 192 -7.11 -8.90 18.70
N GLU A 193 -8.17 -8.76 19.51
CA GLU A 193 -9.19 -7.71 19.32
C GLU A 193 -8.61 -6.29 19.40
N LYS A 194 -7.55 -6.10 20.20
CA LYS A 194 -6.78 -4.84 20.29
C LYS A 194 -5.76 -4.65 19.16
N GLN A 195 -5.69 -5.56 18.18
CA GLN A 195 -4.72 -5.57 17.09
C GLN A 195 -3.25 -5.52 17.57
N LEU A 196 -2.96 -6.04 18.76
CA LEU A 196 -1.60 -6.10 19.32
C LEU A 196 -0.81 -7.31 18.81
N ILE A 197 -1.52 -8.29 18.24
CA ILE A 197 -0.96 -9.50 17.62
C ILE A 197 -1.67 -9.75 16.28
N THR A 198 -0.96 -10.38 15.36
CA THR A 198 -1.48 -10.76 14.03
C THR A 198 -2.38 -12.00 14.11
N GLN A 199 -3.18 -12.24 13.06
CA GLN A 199 -4.07 -13.41 13.01
C GLN A 199 -3.31 -14.74 13.05
N SER A 200 -2.14 -14.83 12.38
CA SER A 200 -1.29 -16.02 12.45
C SER A 200 -0.74 -16.26 13.85
N GLU A 201 -0.37 -15.20 14.57
CA GLU A 201 0.13 -15.31 15.95
C GLU A 201 -0.98 -15.71 16.94
N TYR A 202 -2.20 -15.20 16.73
CA TYR A 202 -3.37 -15.59 17.51
C TYR A 202 -3.69 -17.09 17.34
N GLU A 203 -3.74 -17.57 16.11
CA GLU A 203 -4.04 -18.99 15.83
C GLU A 203 -2.94 -19.92 16.35
N ASN A 204 -1.67 -19.56 16.17
CA ASN A 204 -0.55 -20.33 16.69
C ASN A 204 -0.58 -20.44 18.23
N LYS A 205 -0.75 -19.32 18.94
CA LYS A 205 -0.83 -19.31 20.41
C LYS A 205 -2.10 -19.98 20.93
N LYS A 206 -3.22 -19.88 20.21
CA LYS A 206 -4.46 -20.57 20.56
C LYS A 206 -4.26 -22.08 20.47
N ASN A 207 -3.63 -22.57 19.42
CA ASN A 207 -3.32 -23.99 19.24
C ASN A 207 -2.34 -24.50 20.29
N GLU A 208 -1.32 -23.70 20.64
CA GLU A 208 -0.37 -24.01 21.72
C GLU A 208 -1.08 -24.12 23.08
N ILE A 209 -1.94 -23.15 23.42
CA ILE A 209 -2.70 -23.14 24.67
C ILE A 209 -3.70 -24.31 24.72
N LEU A 210 -4.33 -24.66 23.60
CA LEU A 210 -5.21 -25.82 23.50
C LEU A 210 -4.46 -27.16 23.55
N SER A 211 -3.18 -27.18 23.15
CA SER A 211 -2.33 -28.39 23.26
C SER A 211 -1.84 -28.67 24.69
N GLN A 212 -2.03 -27.71 25.60
CA GLN A 212 -1.73 -27.85 27.04
C GLN A 212 -2.93 -28.36 27.84
N LEU A 213 -4.08 -28.58 27.18
CA LEU A 213 -5.26 -29.23 27.73
C LEU A 213 -5.10 -30.76 27.66
#